data_AF-A0A820E539-F1
#
_entry.id   AF-A0A820E539-F1
#
_cell.length_a   1.000
_cell.length_b   1.000
_cell.length_c   1.000
_cell.angle_alpha   90.00
_cell.angle_beta   90.00
_cell.angle_gamma   90.00
#
_symmetry.space_group_name_H-M   'P 1'
#
loop_
_entity.id
_entity.type
_entity.pdbx_description
1 polymer ?
#
loop_
_entity_poly.entity_id
_entity_poly.type
_entity_poly.pdbx_seq_one_letter_code
_entity_poly.pdbx_strand_id
1 'polypeptide(L)'
;MANTKKPELKEPGPSDNQLIDFKKSHKTEQLTTGYGRPLGERSTVITVGPRGPLLLSDFPYIEDTQRFDRERIPERVVHAKGGGAFGV
;
A
#
# COMPACT_ATOMS: atom_id res chain seq x y z
N MET A 1 -26.44 -2.27 39.62
CA MET A 1 -26.19 -1.46 38.42
C MET A 1 -24.67 -1.37 38.25
N ALA A 2 -24.10 -2.12 37.30
CA ALA A 2 -22.65 -2.11 37.09
C ALA A 2 -22.27 -0.84 36.30
N ASN A 3 -21.45 0.02 36.90
CA ASN A 3 -20.84 1.16 36.20
C ASN A 3 -19.79 0.62 35.22
N THR A 4 -20.19 0.41 33.97
CA THR A 4 -19.27 0.20 32.86
C THR A 4 -18.55 1.53 32.58
N LYS A 5 -17.38 1.74 33.18
CA LYS A 5 -16.44 2.78 32.74
C LYS A 5 -16.24 2.59 31.23
N LYS A 6 -16.68 3.57 30.44
CA LYS A 6 -16.34 3.67 29.02
C LYS A 6 -14.80 3.62 28.94
N PRO A 7 -14.19 2.72 28.16
CA PRO A 7 -12.74 2.65 28.10
C PRO A 7 -12.21 3.99 27.55
N GLU A 8 -11.36 4.64 28.34
CA GLU A 8 -10.67 5.88 27.98
C GLU A 8 -9.77 5.58 26.79
N LEU A 9 -10.12 6.11 25.62
CA LEU A 9 -9.37 5.89 24.39
C LEU A 9 -8.01 6.58 24.55
N LYS A 10 -6.95 5.77 24.66
CA LYS A 10 -5.56 6.24 24.67
C LYS A 10 -5.32 7.14 23.46
N GLU A 11 -4.73 8.32 23.67
CA GLU A 11 -4.37 9.20 22.55
C GLU A 11 -3.45 8.45 21.56
N PRO A 12 -3.66 8.64 20.25
CA PRO A 12 -2.92 7.90 19.22
C PRO A 12 -1.43 8.22 19.32
N GLY A 13 -0.61 7.17 19.38
CA GLY A 13 0.85 7.31 19.43
C GLY A 13 1.42 7.77 18.07
N PRO A 14 2.72 8.13 18.02
CA PRO A 14 3.37 8.50 16.76
C PRO A 14 3.28 7.42 15.66
N SER A 15 3.26 6.13 16.05
CA SER A 15 3.02 5.01 15.13
C SER A 15 1.65 5.07 14.47
N ASP A 16 0.64 5.50 15.22
CA ASP A 16 -0.76 5.50 14.79
C ASP A 16 -1.02 6.67 13.82
N ASN A 17 -0.21 7.73 13.91
CA ASN A 17 -0.30 8.93 13.09
C ASN A 17 0.61 8.93 11.84
N GLN A 18 1.34 7.84 11.57
CA GLN A 18 2.35 7.78 10.49
C GLN A 18 1.82 8.22 9.13
N LEU A 19 0.60 7.80 8.75
CA LEU A 19 0.00 8.16 7.47
C LEU A 19 -0.47 9.62 7.42
N ILE A 20 -0.91 10.17 8.55
CA ILE A 20 -1.36 11.56 8.69
C ILE A 20 -0.17 12.50 8.53
N ASP A 21 0.96 12.18 9.16
CA ASP A 21 2.16 13.01 9.11
C ASP A 21 2.87 12.93 7.76
N PHE A 22 2.84 11.77 7.10
CA PHE A 22 3.29 11.64 5.71
C PHE A 22 2.47 12.53 4.77
N LYS A 23 1.13 12.52 4.92
CA LYS A 23 0.22 13.37 4.12
C LYS A 23 0.48 14.86 4.31
N LYS A 24 0.85 15.32 5.53
CA LYS A 24 1.15 16.74 5.79
C LYS A 24 2.44 17.20 5.09
N SER A 25 3.41 16.31 4.93
CA SER A 25 4.75 16.64 4.41
C SER A 25 4.91 16.45 2.90
N HIS A 26 4.08 15.62 2.27
CA HIS A 26 4.22 15.27 0.85
C HIS A 26 3.03 15.73 0.00
N LYS A 27 3.33 16.22 -1.21
CA LYS A 27 2.32 16.54 -2.22
C LYS A 27 1.98 15.30 -3.04
N THR A 28 0.75 15.23 -3.56
CA THR A 28 0.34 14.17 -4.49
C THR A 28 1.08 14.29 -5.82
N GLU A 29 1.72 13.21 -6.23
CA GLU A 29 2.40 13.06 -7.51
C GLU A 29 1.52 12.31 -8.52
N GLN A 30 1.85 12.45 -9.81
CA GLN A 30 1.19 11.68 -10.85
C GLN A 30 1.59 10.21 -10.75
N LEU A 31 0.61 9.32 -10.71
CA LEU A 31 0.87 7.88 -10.69
C LEU A 31 1.52 7.46 -12.01
N THR A 32 2.56 6.64 -11.92
CA THR A 32 3.32 6.15 -13.08
C THR A 32 3.47 4.63 -13.01
N THR A 33 3.68 4.01 -14.17
CA THR A 33 4.26 2.65 -14.27
C THR A 33 5.69 2.64 -13.73
N GLY A 34 6.28 1.48 -13.48
CA GLY A 34 7.68 1.32 -13.10
C GLY A 34 8.68 1.82 -14.15
N TYR A 35 8.26 1.99 -15.41
CA TYR A 35 9.05 2.64 -16.46
C TYR A 35 8.85 4.17 -16.55
N GLY A 36 8.15 4.77 -15.58
CA GLY A 36 7.91 6.22 -15.53
C GLY A 36 6.83 6.74 -16.49
N ARG A 37 6.09 5.88 -17.21
CA ARG A 37 4.95 6.30 -18.03
C ARG A 37 3.79 6.76 -17.13
N PRO A 38 3.20 7.95 -17.37
CA PRO A 38 2.06 8.41 -16.60
C PRO A 38 0.84 7.52 -16.81
N LEU A 39 0.13 7.21 -15.71
CA LEU A 39 -1.13 6.48 -15.72
C LEU A 39 -2.32 7.45 -15.77
N GLY A 40 -3.33 7.08 -16.56
CA GLY A 40 -4.58 7.83 -16.67
C GLY A 40 -5.57 7.44 -15.59
N GLU A 41 -5.89 6.14 -15.50
CA GLU A 41 -6.84 5.57 -14.55
C GLU A 41 -6.25 4.29 -13.96
N ARG A 42 -6.42 4.08 -12.64
CA ARG A 42 -5.91 2.89 -11.92
C ARG A 42 -7.04 2.07 -11.28
N SER A 43 -8.23 2.63 -11.15
CA SER A 43 -9.36 1.94 -10.51
C SER A 43 -10.07 0.94 -11.41
N THR A 44 -9.73 0.89 -12.70
CA THR A 44 -10.38 0.04 -13.71
C THR A 44 -9.36 -0.67 -14.60
N VAL A 45 -9.77 -1.80 -15.17
CA VAL A 45 -8.98 -2.60 -16.12
C VAL A 45 -9.52 -2.45 -17.54
N ILE A 46 -8.65 -2.64 -18.53
CA ILE A 46 -9.04 -2.56 -19.94
C ILE A 46 -9.67 -3.88 -20.40
N THR A 47 -10.89 -3.79 -20.92
CA THR A 47 -11.71 -4.93 -21.36
C THR A 47 -12.26 -4.73 -22.76
N VAL A 48 -12.66 -5.81 -23.44
CA VAL A 48 -13.36 -5.74 -24.74
C VAL A 48 -14.84 -5.40 -24.53
N GLY A 49 -15.12 -4.14 -24.26
CA GLY A 49 -16.47 -3.65 -23.91
C GLY A 49 -16.84 -3.93 -22.45
N PRO A 50 -17.95 -3.37 -21.94
CA PRO A 50 -18.22 -3.28 -20.50
C PRO A 50 -18.31 -4.62 -19.72
N ARG A 51 -18.56 -5.73 -20.42
CA ARG A 51 -18.63 -7.09 -19.86
C ARG A 51 -17.79 -8.09 -20.67
N GLY A 52 -16.82 -7.59 -21.43
CA GLY A 52 -15.91 -8.44 -22.19
C GLY A 52 -14.74 -8.95 -21.37
N PRO A 53 -13.91 -9.82 -21.97
CA PRO A 53 -12.68 -10.29 -21.35
C PRO A 53 -11.67 -9.15 -21.15
N LEU A 54 -10.76 -9.36 -20.19
CA LEU A 54 -9.60 -8.50 -19.96
C LEU A 54 -8.61 -8.59 -21.13
N LEU A 55 -8.03 -7.46 -21.50
CA LEU A 55 -7.02 -7.41 -22.55
C LEU A 55 -5.62 -7.65 -22.00
N LEU A 56 -4.85 -8.51 -22.68
CA LEU A 56 -3.43 -8.73 -22.38
C LEU A 56 -2.57 -7.46 -22.61
N SER A 57 -3.06 -6.52 -23.42
CA SER A 57 -2.38 -5.24 -23.65
C SER A 57 -2.52 -4.24 -22.50
N ASP A 58 -3.25 -4.60 -21.42
CA ASP A 58 -3.31 -3.80 -20.20
C ASP A 58 -2.00 -3.97 -19.40
N PHE A 59 -0.94 -3.35 -19.90
CA PHE A 59 0.39 -3.43 -19.30
C PHE A 59 0.44 -2.90 -17.86
N PRO A 60 -0.20 -1.76 -17.50
CA PRO A 60 -0.22 -1.27 -16.12
C PRO A 60 -0.81 -2.27 -15.12
N TYR A 61 -1.92 -2.93 -15.48
CA TYR A 61 -2.54 -3.94 -14.62
C TYR A 61 -1.65 -5.17 -14.42
N ILE A 62 -1.05 -5.66 -15.51
CA ILE A 62 -0.15 -6.81 -15.47
C ILE A 62 1.07 -6.50 -14.62
N GLU A 63 1.64 -5.31 -14.77
CA GLU A 63 2.80 -4.86 -14.00
C GLU A 63 2.52 -4.80 -12.49
N ASP A 64 1.41 -4.17 -12.09
CA ASP A 64 1.02 -4.05 -10.67
C ASP A 64 0.81 -5.45 -10.05
N THR A 65 0.11 -6.33 -10.77
CA THR A 65 -0.12 -7.72 -10.34
C THR A 65 1.18 -8.50 -10.23
N GLN A 66 2.06 -8.40 -11.23
CA GLN A 66 3.35 -9.10 -11.23
C GLN A 66 4.28 -8.66 -10.10
N ARG A 67 4.26 -7.36 -9.76
CA ARG A 67 5.01 -6.80 -8.65
C ARG A 67 4.44 -7.30 -7.32
N PHE A 68 3.12 -7.22 -7.15
CA PHE A 68 2.43 -7.70 -5.95
C PHE A 68 2.71 -9.18 -5.68
N ASP A 69 2.58 -10.03 -6.70
CA ASP A 69 2.83 -11.48 -6.60
C ASP A 69 4.28 -11.82 -6.18
N ARG A 70 5.21 -10.87 -6.36
CA ARG A 70 6.65 -11.02 -6.08
C ARG A 70 7.15 -10.18 -4.90
N GLU A 71 6.26 -9.64 -4.07
CA GLU A 71 6.68 -8.86 -2.89
C GLU A 71 7.38 -9.71 -1.83
N ARG A 72 7.06 -11.00 -1.77
CA ARG A 72 7.65 -11.90 -0.78
C ARG A 72 9.04 -12.36 -1.22
N ILE A 73 10.00 -12.17 -0.32
CA ILE A 73 11.30 -12.85 -0.34
C ILE A 73 11.38 -13.87 0.79
N PRO A 74 12.27 -14.87 0.71
CA PRO A 74 12.52 -15.75 1.85
C PRO A 74 12.93 -14.94 3.08
N GLU A 75 12.36 -15.28 4.23
CA GLU A 75 12.76 -14.73 5.51
C GLU A 75 14.13 -15.28 5.95
N ARG A 76 14.77 -14.64 6.93
CA ARG A 76 16.03 -15.16 7.48
C ARG A 76 15.80 -16.53 8.12
N VAL A 77 16.72 -17.46 7.87
CA VAL A 77 16.67 -18.85 8.39
C VAL A 77 16.51 -18.89 9.92
N VAL A 78 17.11 -17.93 10.62
CA VAL A 78 16.95 -17.69 12.05
C VAL A 78 16.75 -16.20 12.32
N HIS A 79 16.08 -15.86 13.44
CA HIS A 79 15.74 -14.48 13.80
C HIS A 79 14.92 -13.74 12.72
N ALA A 80 13.93 -14.42 12.12
CA ALA A 80 13.06 -13.83 11.10
C ALA A 80 12.28 -12.61 11.60
N LYS A 81 11.89 -12.59 12.88
CA LYS A 81 11.19 -11.48 13.52
C LYS A 81 12.17 -10.57 14.25
N GLY A 82 12.13 -9.27 13.95
CA GLY A 82 12.94 -8.26 14.63
C GLY A 82 12.39 -6.86 14.43
N GLY A 83 12.96 -5.90 15.17
CA GLY A 83 12.78 -4.47 14.97
C GLY A 83 14.15 -3.80 14.90
N GLY A 84 14.26 -2.69 14.15
CA GLY A 84 15.50 -1.95 13.98
C GLY A 84 15.36 -0.50 14.39
N ALA A 85 16.44 0.09 14.90
CA ALA A 85 16.61 1.52 15.14
C ALA A 85 17.99 1.94 14.67
N PHE A 86 18.13 3.21 14.28
CA PHE A 86 19.41 3.80 13.90
C PHE A 86 20.08 4.42 15.14
N GLY A 87 21.41 4.45 15.16
CA GLY A 87 22.23 5.06 16.20
C GLY A 87 23.43 5.79 15.61
N VAL A 88 24.26 6.40 16.46
CA VAL A 88 25.49 7.11 16.08
C VAL A 88 26.69 6.32 16.56
#